data_AF-A0A811R0Q6-F1
#
_entry.id   AF-A0A811R0Q6-F1
#
_cell.length_a   1.000
_cell.length_b   1.000
_cell.length_c   1.000
_cell.angle_alpha   90.00
_cell.angle_beta   90.00
_cell.angle_gamma   90.00
#
_symmetry.space_group_name_H-M   'P 1'
#
loop_
_entity.id
_entity.type
_entity.pdbx_description
1 polymer ?
#
loop_
_entity_poly.entity_id
_entity_poly.type
_entity_poly.pdbx_seq_one_letter_code
_entity_poly.pdbx_strand_id
1 'polypeptide(L)'
;MASNAPYVPPSPFDYDHAAAHERHHWSWLVPLVVIANVAMFVVVMFYNNCPRSGGDCVGRGFLRRFSFQPLKENPLLGPTAATLQKYGALDWYKVVHGNQAWRLESCTWLHAGLIHLLANMISLIFIGVRLEQQFGFWKVGLVYLVSGFGGSVLSVLFIRKGVSVGASGALFGLLGAILSDLITNWSIYTNRFAAMLNLIIIAAINLALGILPHVDNFAHIGGFATGFLLGFVLLIQPQFGWLEQPFGAKTKSKYKAYQIILLFAALILLAAGFAVGLVMVFRGENGNDHCGWCHYLTCVPTSSWKCDN
;
A
#
# COMPACT_ATOMS: atom_id res chain seq x y z
N MET A 1 -22.75 17.95 -36.19
CA MET A 1 -21.28 17.90 -36.08
C MET A 1 -20.95 16.86 -35.02
N ALA A 2 -20.49 15.68 -35.43
CA ALA A 2 -20.05 14.64 -34.51
C ALA A 2 -18.72 15.08 -33.89
N SER A 3 -18.64 15.13 -32.55
CA SER A 3 -17.39 15.44 -31.86
C SER A 3 -16.43 14.26 -32.03
N ASN A 4 -15.32 14.48 -32.74
CA ASN A 4 -14.18 13.58 -32.73
C ASN A 4 -13.54 13.65 -31.34
N ALA A 5 -14.03 12.85 -30.40
CA ALA A 5 -13.28 12.54 -29.21
C ALA A 5 -12.00 11.78 -29.64
N PRO A 6 -10.81 12.16 -29.16
CA PRO A 6 -9.58 11.46 -29.50
C PRO A 6 -9.69 9.99 -29.05
N TYR A 7 -9.28 9.06 -29.94
CA TYR A 7 -9.20 7.64 -29.62
C TYR A 7 -8.14 7.44 -28.53
N VAL A 8 -8.59 7.21 -27.30
CA VAL A 8 -7.74 6.78 -26.18
C VAL A 8 -7.72 5.26 -26.21
N PRO A 9 -6.56 4.61 -26.41
CA PRO A 9 -6.50 3.15 -26.36
C PRO A 9 -6.98 2.65 -24.99
N PRO A 10 -7.83 1.61 -24.94
CA PRO A 10 -8.38 1.11 -23.69
C PRO A 10 -7.26 0.66 -22.75
N SER A 11 -7.41 0.98 -21.46
CA SER A 11 -6.49 0.53 -20.43
C SER A 11 -6.53 -1.00 -20.36
N PRO A 12 -5.41 -1.69 -20.07
CA PRO A 12 -5.43 -3.13 -19.81
C PRO A 12 -6.43 -3.53 -18.72
N PHE A 13 -6.80 -2.58 -17.85
CA PHE A 13 -7.72 -2.76 -16.74
C PHE A 13 -9.19 -2.44 -17.08
N ASP A 14 -9.54 -2.23 -18.34
CA ASP A 14 -10.91 -1.96 -18.76
C ASP A 14 -11.70 -3.24 -19.03
N TYR A 15 -12.96 -3.23 -18.58
CA TYR A 15 -13.92 -4.29 -18.81
C TYR A 15 -14.43 -4.27 -20.25
N ASP A 16 -14.88 -5.43 -20.75
CA ASP A 16 -15.55 -5.50 -22.05
C ASP A 16 -16.87 -4.70 -22.04
N HIS A 17 -17.12 -3.88 -23.06
CA HIS A 17 -18.22 -2.92 -23.10
C HIS A 17 -19.60 -3.56 -22.95
N ALA A 18 -19.75 -4.84 -23.34
CA ALA A 18 -20.99 -5.61 -23.16
C ALA A 18 -21.29 -5.98 -21.70
N ALA A 19 -20.31 -5.84 -20.80
CA ALA A 19 -20.39 -6.18 -19.38
C ALA A 19 -20.42 -4.92 -18.47
N ALA A 20 -20.38 -3.71 -19.01
CA ALA A 20 -20.20 -2.50 -18.20
C ALA A 20 -21.55 -1.91 -17.74
N HIS A 21 -22.19 -2.50 -16.73
CA HIS A 21 -23.12 -1.75 -15.87
C HIS A 21 -22.30 -0.99 -14.80
N GLU A 22 -21.53 0.01 -15.23
CA GLU A 22 -20.67 0.78 -14.33
C GLU A 22 -21.51 1.63 -13.37
N ARG A 23 -21.66 1.16 -12.13
CA ARG A 23 -21.95 2.06 -11.01
C ARG A 23 -20.67 2.82 -10.68
N HIS A 24 -20.48 3.96 -11.34
CA HIS A 24 -19.36 4.83 -11.06
C HIS A 24 -19.59 5.57 -9.73
N HIS A 25 -18.86 5.18 -8.70
CA HIS A 25 -18.87 5.84 -7.41
C HIS A 25 -18.12 7.17 -7.49
N TRP A 26 -18.53 8.15 -6.67
CA TRP A 26 -17.77 9.38 -6.52
C TRP A 26 -16.56 9.13 -5.63
N SER A 27 -15.36 9.46 -6.14
CA SER A 27 -14.11 9.36 -5.41
C SER A 27 -13.83 10.62 -4.57
N TRP A 28 -13.86 10.46 -3.25
CA TRP A 28 -13.56 11.53 -2.30
C TRP A 28 -12.58 11.08 -1.21
N LEU A 29 -12.55 9.80 -0.88
CA LEU A 29 -11.68 9.25 0.16
C LEU A 29 -10.22 9.30 -0.29
N VAL A 30 -9.92 8.90 -1.52
CA VAL A 30 -8.53 8.87 -2.00
C VAL A 30 -7.90 10.27 -2.05
N PRO A 31 -8.57 11.30 -2.61
CA PRO A 31 -8.10 12.68 -2.49
C PRO A 31 -7.93 13.13 -1.04
N LEU A 32 -8.84 12.75 -0.13
CA LEU A 32 -8.73 13.09 1.30
C LEU A 32 -7.49 12.44 1.95
N VAL A 33 -7.22 11.17 1.65
CA VAL A 33 -6.02 10.47 2.14
C VAL A 33 -4.75 11.16 1.61
N VAL A 34 -4.75 11.61 0.35
CA VAL A 34 -3.63 12.40 -0.20
C VAL A 34 -3.41 13.68 0.59
N ILE A 35 -4.48 14.45 0.81
CA ILE A 35 -4.43 15.70 1.57
C ILE A 35 -3.92 15.45 3.00
N ALA A 36 -4.40 14.39 3.67
CA ALA A 36 -3.98 14.04 5.02
C ALA A 36 -2.47 13.71 5.08
N ASN A 37 -1.94 12.96 4.11
CA ASN A 37 -0.52 12.64 4.04
C ASN A 37 0.36 13.87 3.77
N VAL A 38 -0.08 14.76 2.87
CA VAL A 38 0.61 16.03 2.61
C VAL A 38 0.60 16.91 3.85
N ALA A 39 -0.55 17.03 4.54
CA ALA A 39 -0.67 17.80 5.77
C ALA A 39 0.24 17.23 6.86
N MET A 40 0.27 15.91 7.04
CA MET A 40 1.13 15.27 8.03
C MET A 40 2.61 15.48 7.72
N PHE A 41 3.02 15.43 6.45
CA PHE A 41 4.38 15.75 6.03
C PHE A 41 4.76 17.20 6.37
N VAL A 42 3.87 18.16 6.11
CA VAL A 42 4.07 19.58 6.48
C VAL A 42 4.23 19.73 7.99
N VAL A 43 3.40 19.05 8.79
CA VAL A 43 3.50 19.06 10.26
C VAL A 43 4.85 18.51 10.71
N VAL A 44 5.28 17.36 10.19
CA VAL A 44 6.57 16.76 10.52
C VAL A 44 7.72 17.70 10.18
N MET A 45 7.70 18.33 9.00
CA MET A 45 8.73 19.29 8.59
C MET A 45 8.74 20.55 9.45
N PHE A 46 7.57 21.03 9.88
CA PHE A 46 7.45 22.16 10.79
C PHE A 46 8.17 21.91 12.13
N TYR A 47 8.07 20.68 12.65
CA TYR A 47 8.70 20.31 13.91
C TYR A 47 10.16 19.86 13.75
N ASN A 48 10.54 19.32 12.59
CA ASN A 48 11.93 18.98 12.27
C ASN A 48 12.85 20.21 12.37
N ASN A 49 12.44 21.34 11.76
CA ASN A 49 13.11 22.64 11.86
C ASN A 49 14.64 22.57 11.80
N CYS A 50 15.18 22.03 10.70
CA CYS A 50 16.63 21.85 10.52
C CYS A 50 17.48 23.10 10.84
N PRO A 51 17.11 24.33 10.43
CA PRO A 51 17.97 25.49 10.68
C PRO A 51 18.20 25.81 12.16
N ARG A 52 17.33 25.34 13.06
CA ARG A 52 17.47 25.55 14.51
C ARG A 52 18.57 24.69 15.14
N SER A 53 18.92 23.55 14.54
CA SER A 53 20.02 22.69 15.02
C SER A 53 21.40 23.15 14.54
N GLY A 54 21.49 24.23 13.75
CA GLY A 54 22.74 24.82 13.30
C GLY A 54 23.43 24.10 12.14
N GLY A 55 22.79 23.08 11.54
CA GLY A 55 23.35 22.26 10.47
C GLY A 55 23.27 22.86 9.06
N ASP A 56 23.95 22.19 8.11
CA ASP A 56 23.95 22.51 6.67
C ASP A 56 22.69 21.97 6.00
N CYS A 57 21.59 22.71 6.14
CA CYS A 57 20.26 22.31 5.67
C CYS A 57 20.03 22.63 4.19
N VAL A 58 19.40 21.70 3.47
CA VAL A 58 19.03 21.91 2.07
C VAL A 58 17.84 22.87 1.98
N GLY A 59 17.98 23.91 1.14
CA GLY A 59 16.93 24.90 0.91
C GLY A 59 16.77 25.94 2.01
N ARG A 60 17.78 26.15 2.87
CA ARG A 60 17.76 27.12 3.99
C ARG A 60 17.28 28.52 3.62
N GLY A 61 17.74 29.06 2.49
CA GLY A 61 17.42 30.42 2.06
C GLY A 61 15.94 30.63 1.67
N PHE A 62 15.29 29.58 1.16
CA PHE A 62 13.91 29.66 0.62
C PHE A 62 12.89 29.01 1.55
N LEU A 63 13.15 27.78 2.01
CA LEU A 63 12.21 26.98 2.81
C LEU A 63 12.19 27.38 4.30
N ARG A 64 13.23 28.09 4.77
CA ARG A 64 13.38 28.52 6.17
C ARG A 64 13.13 27.35 7.12
N ARG A 65 12.10 27.41 7.95
CA ARG A 65 11.75 26.37 8.93
C ARG A 65 11.52 24.99 8.30
N PHE A 66 11.08 24.94 7.04
CA PHE A 66 10.76 23.71 6.31
C PHE A 66 11.96 23.15 5.53
N SER A 67 13.18 23.63 5.78
CA SER A 67 14.37 23.08 5.14
C SER A 67 14.60 21.61 5.51
N PHE A 68 15.10 20.87 4.52
CA PHE A 68 15.41 19.46 4.65
C PHE A 68 16.76 19.23 5.33
N GLN A 69 16.92 18.04 5.90
CA GLN A 69 18.21 17.59 6.41
C GLN A 69 19.25 17.48 5.27
N PRO A 70 20.56 17.51 5.59
CA PRO A 70 21.60 17.31 4.60
C PRO A 70 21.36 16.01 3.80
N LEU A 71 21.66 16.01 2.49
CA LEU A 71 21.46 14.83 1.64
C LEU A 71 22.24 13.59 2.09
N LYS A 72 23.33 13.80 2.84
CA LYS A 72 24.10 12.72 3.47
C LYS A 72 23.34 12.01 4.58
N GLU A 73 22.45 12.73 5.27
CA GLU A 73 21.60 12.17 6.33
C GLU A 73 20.28 11.64 5.76
N ASN A 74 19.64 12.42 4.89
CA ASN A 74 18.37 12.04 4.27
C ASN A 74 18.36 12.39 2.77
N PRO A 75 18.65 11.42 1.88
CA PRO A 75 18.69 11.64 0.44
C PRO A 75 17.31 11.91 -0.16
N LEU A 76 16.22 11.64 0.57
CA LEU A 76 14.84 11.79 0.08
C LEU A 76 14.27 13.19 0.27
N LEU A 77 15.10 14.17 0.69
CA LEU A 77 14.70 15.54 1.02
C LEU A 77 13.65 15.55 2.14
N GLY A 78 14.07 15.21 3.36
CA GLY A 78 13.15 15.00 4.47
C GLY A 78 13.69 15.39 5.85
N PRO A 79 12.95 15.02 6.91
CA PRO A 79 13.34 15.27 8.30
C PRO A 79 14.37 14.25 8.81
N THR A 80 14.80 14.40 10.07
CA THR A 80 15.62 13.37 10.73
C THR A 80 14.79 12.12 11.04
N ALA A 81 15.45 10.95 11.10
CA ALA A 81 14.81 9.70 11.56
C ALA A 81 14.23 9.84 12.99
N ALA A 82 14.90 10.58 13.87
CA ALA A 82 14.43 10.86 15.23
C ALA A 82 13.10 11.65 15.24
N THR A 83 12.93 12.60 14.32
CA THR A 83 11.67 13.32 14.17
C THR A 83 10.56 12.37 13.75
N LEU A 84 10.79 11.54 12.73
CA LEU A 84 9.81 10.53 12.30
C LEU A 84 9.44 9.57 13.44
N GLN A 85 10.44 9.08 14.18
CA GLN A 85 10.23 8.22 15.34
C GLN A 85 9.39 8.90 16.44
N LYS A 86 9.53 10.21 16.64
CA LYS A 86 8.71 10.98 17.58
C LYS A 86 7.25 11.03 17.14
N TYR A 87 6.98 11.22 15.84
CA TYR A 87 5.63 11.43 15.30
C TYR A 87 4.86 10.16 14.94
N GLY A 88 5.44 8.98 15.15
CA GLY A 88 4.72 7.72 14.96
C GLY A 88 5.30 6.78 13.92
N ALA A 89 6.56 6.97 13.52
CA ALA A 89 7.21 6.00 12.66
C ALA A 89 7.25 4.62 13.33
N LEU A 90 7.21 3.60 12.48
CA LEU A 90 7.27 2.22 12.91
C LEU A 90 8.65 1.94 13.49
N ASP A 91 8.67 1.46 14.73
CA ASP A 91 9.89 1.17 15.47
C ASP A 91 9.64 -0.06 16.32
N TRP A 92 10.40 -1.13 16.07
CA TRP A 92 10.19 -2.42 16.72
C TRP A 92 10.24 -2.32 18.25
N TYR A 93 11.24 -1.62 18.79
CA TYR A 93 11.42 -1.53 20.23
C TYR A 93 10.23 -0.82 20.89
N LYS A 94 9.76 0.29 20.29
CA LYS A 94 8.59 1.02 20.81
C LYS A 94 7.28 0.24 20.69
N VAL A 95 7.12 -0.56 19.64
CA VAL A 95 5.93 -1.41 19.47
C VAL A 95 5.91 -2.54 20.51
N VAL A 96 7.01 -3.28 20.62
CA VAL A 96 7.07 -4.51 21.44
C VAL A 96 7.29 -4.20 22.92
N HIS A 97 8.23 -3.32 23.25
CA HIS A 97 8.61 -3.02 24.64
C HIS A 97 8.00 -1.71 25.15
N GLY A 98 7.67 -0.78 24.24
CA GLY A 98 7.14 0.53 24.58
C GLY A 98 5.61 0.61 24.67
N ASN A 99 4.89 -0.48 24.42
CA ASN A 99 3.42 -0.53 24.33
C ASN A 99 2.81 0.48 23.32
N GLN A 100 3.55 0.78 22.24
CA GLN A 100 3.12 1.77 21.23
C GLN A 100 2.56 1.10 19.98
N ALA A 101 1.61 0.18 20.15
CA ALA A 101 0.99 -0.58 19.04
C ALA A 101 0.31 0.31 17.99
N TRP A 102 -0.12 1.52 18.36
CA TRP A 102 -0.65 2.53 17.44
C TRP A 102 0.33 2.91 16.31
N ARG A 103 1.63 2.64 16.49
CA ARG A 103 2.66 2.82 15.45
C ARG A 103 2.49 1.92 14.25
N LEU A 104 1.81 0.79 14.39
CA LEU A 104 1.48 -0.12 13.30
C LEU A 104 0.59 0.54 12.25
N GLU A 105 -0.21 1.54 12.64
CA GLU A 105 -1.08 2.28 11.74
C GLU A 105 -0.55 3.70 11.46
N SER A 106 -0.02 4.39 12.47
CA SER A 106 0.41 5.79 12.28
C SER A 106 1.55 5.94 11.28
N CYS A 107 2.40 4.92 11.11
CA CYS A 107 3.53 4.97 10.18
C CYS A 107 3.11 5.11 8.72
N THR A 108 1.90 4.65 8.36
CA THR A 108 1.33 4.75 7.01
C THR A 108 1.07 6.21 6.60
N TRP A 109 0.95 7.11 7.57
CA TRP A 109 0.67 8.53 7.37
C TRP A 109 1.93 9.41 7.35
N LEU A 110 3.09 8.83 7.62
CA LEU A 110 4.39 9.50 7.67
C LEU A 110 5.17 9.21 6.40
N HIS A 111 6.04 10.14 6.00
CA HIS A 111 6.86 9.98 4.81
C HIS A 111 8.31 10.38 5.09
N ALA A 112 9.25 9.60 4.57
CA ALA A 112 10.68 9.77 4.82
C ALA A 112 11.25 11.06 4.19
N GLY A 113 10.59 11.61 3.17
CA GLY A 113 11.01 12.82 2.48
C GLY A 113 10.06 13.20 1.35
N LEU A 114 10.32 14.34 0.70
CA LEU A 114 9.48 14.89 -0.35
C LEU A 114 9.38 13.96 -1.56
N ILE A 115 10.51 13.37 -1.99
CA ILE A 115 10.54 12.44 -3.14
C ILE A 115 9.65 11.23 -2.84
N HIS A 116 9.78 10.70 -1.62
CA HIS A 116 9.00 9.55 -1.17
C HIS A 116 7.50 9.87 -1.08
N LEU A 117 7.13 11.04 -0.55
CA LEU A 117 5.74 11.51 -0.52
C LEU A 117 5.15 11.61 -1.93
N LEU A 118 5.84 12.30 -2.85
CA LEU A 118 5.35 12.51 -4.21
C LEU A 118 5.10 11.17 -4.93
N ALA A 119 6.05 10.24 -4.85
CA ALA A 119 5.91 8.92 -5.45
C ALA A 119 4.68 8.16 -4.92
N ASN A 120 4.43 8.20 -3.61
CA ASN A 120 3.27 7.56 -3.00
C ASN A 120 1.96 8.24 -3.41
N MET A 121 1.89 9.58 -3.35
CA MET A 121 0.65 10.30 -3.64
C MET A 121 0.26 10.21 -5.12
N ILE A 122 1.24 10.26 -6.04
CA ILE A 122 0.99 10.03 -7.46
C ILE A 122 0.44 8.62 -7.68
N SER A 123 1.11 7.60 -7.13
CA SER A 123 0.65 6.21 -7.21
C SER A 123 -0.75 6.01 -6.63
N LEU A 124 -1.02 6.64 -5.48
CA LEU A 124 -2.32 6.59 -4.80
C LEU A 124 -3.43 7.21 -5.65
N ILE A 125 -3.16 8.33 -6.32
CA ILE A 125 -4.16 8.96 -7.21
C ILE A 125 -4.44 8.05 -8.42
N PHE A 126 -3.41 7.55 -9.09
CA PHE A 126 -3.59 6.72 -10.29
C PHE A 126 -4.33 5.41 -10.00
N ILE A 127 -3.97 4.72 -8.92
CA ILE A 127 -4.51 3.40 -8.59
C ILE A 127 -5.78 3.54 -7.72
N GLY A 128 -5.68 4.34 -6.66
CA GLY A 128 -6.72 4.46 -5.65
C GLY A 128 -8.01 5.09 -6.19
N VAL A 129 -7.92 6.17 -6.98
CA VAL A 129 -9.13 6.83 -7.52
C VAL A 129 -9.91 5.87 -8.42
N ARG A 130 -9.21 5.16 -9.30
CA ARG A 130 -9.83 4.18 -10.21
C ARG A 130 -10.51 3.04 -9.45
N LEU A 131 -9.88 2.54 -8.38
CA LEU A 131 -10.47 1.55 -7.50
C LEU A 131 -11.68 2.10 -6.73
N GLU A 132 -11.59 3.32 -6.21
CA GLU A 132 -12.66 3.95 -5.43
C GLU A 132 -13.90 4.16 -6.31
N GLN A 133 -13.72 4.61 -7.55
CA GLN A 133 -14.80 4.77 -8.51
C GLN A 133 -15.48 3.45 -8.87
N GLN A 134 -14.72 2.35 -8.90
CA GLN A 134 -15.24 1.03 -9.28
C GLN A 134 -15.91 0.28 -8.13
N PHE A 135 -15.35 0.36 -6.93
CA PHE A 135 -15.76 -0.47 -5.79
C PHE A 135 -16.39 0.32 -4.65
N GLY A 136 -16.26 1.65 -4.67
CA GLY A 136 -16.73 2.54 -3.62
C GLY A 136 -15.71 2.74 -2.49
N PHE A 137 -15.82 3.90 -1.83
CA PHE A 137 -14.88 4.35 -0.81
C PHE A 137 -14.70 3.38 0.37
N TRP A 138 -15.77 2.73 0.83
CA TRP A 138 -15.70 1.88 2.01
C TRP A 138 -14.83 0.64 1.79
N LYS A 139 -14.90 0.03 0.60
CA LYS A 139 -14.09 -1.15 0.25
C LYS A 139 -12.62 -0.76 0.12
N VAL A 140 -12.36 0.30 -0.64
CA VAL A 140 -11.00 0.78 -0.89
C VAL A 140 -10.35 1.29 0.39
N GLY A 141 -11.09 1.99 1.25
CA GLY A 141 -10.62 2.42 2.55
C GLY A 141 -10.24 1.25 3.46
N LEU A 142 -11.07 0.20 3.52
CA LEU A 142 -10.75 -1.00 4.31
C LEU A 142 -9.52 -1.74 3.76
N VAL A 143 -9.41 -1.91 2.44
CA VAL A 143 -8.21 -2.51 1.83
C VAL A 143 -6.98 -1.67 2.17
N TYR A 144 -7.05 -0.35 2.01
CA TYR A 144 -5.93 0.55 2.28
C TYR A 144 -5.46 0.46 3.74
N LEU A 145 -6.37 0.61 4.71
CA LEU A 145 -6.03 0.61 6.14
C LEU A 145 -5.51 -0.77 6.58
N VAL A 146 -6.24 -1.84 6.29
CA VAL A 146 -5.88 -3.18 6.76
C VAL A 146 -4.62 -3.70 6.08
N SER A 147 -4.39 -3.39 4.80
CA SER A 147 -3.11 -3.70 4.14
C SER A 147 -1.95 -2.86 4.67
N GLY A 148 -2.17 -1.58 5.01
CA GLY A 148 -1.17 -0.78 5.71
C GLY A 148 -0.74 -1.45 7.01
N PHE A 149 -1.73 -1.81 7.83
CA PHE A 149 -1.52 -2.55 9.08
C PHE A 149 -0.82 -3.90 8.88
N GLY A 150 -1.25 -4.70 7.91
CA GLY A 150 -0.62 -5.98 7.57
C GLY A 150 0.83 -5.85 7.10
N GLY A 151 1.13 -4.80 6.33
CA GLY A 151 2.49 -4.41 5.97
C GLY A 151 3.33 -4.09 7.22
N SER A 152 2.81 -3.27 8.12
CA SER A 152 3.50 -2.90 9.36
C SER A 152 3.75 -4.09 10.29
N VAL A 153 2.79 -5.01 10.42
CA VAL A 153 2.98 -6.25 11.20
C VAL A 153 4.12 -7.07 10.63
N LEU A 154 4.17 -7.26 9.31
CA LEU A 154 5.26 -8.01 8.68
C LEU A 154 6.60 -7.27 8.81
N SER A 155 6.62 -5.95 8.64
CA SER A 155 7.81 -5.12 8.81
C SER A 155 8.42 -5.25 10.22
N VAL A 156 7.62 -5.10 11.28
CA VAL A 156 8.10 -5.19 12.68
C VAL A 156 8.67 -6.58 13.01
N LEU A 157 8.18 -7.64 12.37
CA LEU A 157 8.71 -8.99 12.61
C LEU A 157 10.15 -9.15 12.12
N PHE A 158 10.50 -8.50 11.00
CA PHE A 158 11.78 -8.71 10.31
C PHE A 158 12.75 -7.53 10.40
N ILE A 159 12.30 -6.32 10.68
CA ILE A 159 13.13 -5.12 10.79
C ILE A 159 13.27 -4.73 12.26
N ARG A 160 14.49 -4.87 12.81
CA ARG A 160 14.79 -4.61 14.23
C ARG A 160 15.47 -3.28 14.48
N LYS A 161 16.11 -2.70 13.45
CA LYS A 161 16.81 -1.42 13.52
C LYS A 161 16.24 -0.44 12.51
N GLY A 162 16.30 0.84 12.86
CA GLY A 162 15.79 1.92 12.04
C GLY A 162 14.29 2.15 12.21
N VAL A 163 13.75 3.02 11.37
CA VAL A 163 12.33 3.38 11.37
C VAL A 163 11.74 3.16 9.99
N SER A 164 10.51 2.66 9.95
CA SER A 164 9.74 2.51 8.71
C SER A 164 8.55 3.48 8.69
N VAL A 165 8.30 4.07 7.53
CA VAL A 165 7.24 5.05 7.27
C VAL A 165 6.78 4.92 5.83
N GLY A 166 5.53 5.30 5.55
CA GLY A 166 5.03 5.46 4.19
C GLY A 166 3.73 4.73 3.93
N ALA A 167 2.94 5.29 3.01
CA ALA A 167 1.71 4.69 2.53
C ALA A 167 1.93 3.45 1.64
N SER A 168 3.18 3.11 1.32
CA SER A 168 3.51 2.14 0.27
C SER A 168 3.02 0.72 0.58
N GLY A 169 2.99 0.28 1.85
CA GLY A 169 2.39 -1.01 2.21
C GLY A 169 0.90 -1.08 1.83
N ALA A 170 0.15 -0.01 2.11
CA ALA A 170 -1.25 0.10 1.72
C ALA A 170 -1.42 0.15 0.18
N LEU A 171 -0.53 0.84 -0.53
CA LEU A 171 -0.53 0.88 -2.01
C LEU A 171 -0.29 -0.50 -2.63
N PHE A 172 0.67 -1.26 -2.11
CA PHE A 172 0.87 -2.65 -2.51
C PHE A 172 -0.35 -3.51 -2.18
N GLY A 173 -1.05 -3.21 -1.08
CA GLY A 173 -2.36 -3.81 -0.79
C GLY A 173 -3.42 -3.55 -1.86
N LEU A 174 -3.54 -2.31 -2.34
CA LEU A 174 -4.43 -1.98 -3.46
C LEU A 174 -4.05 -2.77 -4.73
N LEU A 175 -2.76 -2.91 -5.03
CA LEU A 175 -2.28 -3.75 -6.14
C LEU A 175 -2.64 -5.23 -5.96
N GLY A 176 -2.47 -5.77 -4.75
CA GLY A 176 -2.88 -7.13 -4.41
C GLY A 176 -4.39 -7.33 -4.58
N ALA A 177 -5.19 -6.36 -4.16
CA ALA A 177 -6.64 -6.42 -4.31
C ALA A 177 -7.07 -6.39 -5.79
N ILE A 178 -6.41 -5.60 -6.64
CA ILE A 178 -6.62 -5.62 -8.09
C ILE A 178 -6.31 -7.01 -8.66
N LEU A 179 -5.22 -7.65 -8.22
CA LEU A 179 -4.88 -8.99 -8.70
C LEU A 179 -5.99 -10.01 -8.33
N SER A 180 -6.54 -9.94 -7.13
CA SER A 180 -7.65 -10.80 -6.72
C SER A 180 -8.93 -10.53 -7.48
N ASP A 181 -9.22 -9.26 -7.78
CA ASP A 181 -10.34 -8.92 -8.66
C ASP A 181 -10.14 -9.50 -10.05
N LEU A 182 -8.95 -9.36 -10.63
CA LEU A 182 -8.60 -9.91 -11.95
C LEU A 182 -8.74 -11.44 -11.99
N ILE A 183 -8.31 -12.15 -10.95
CA ILE A 183 -8.48 -13.61 -10.85
C ILE A 183 -9.97 -13.97 -10.72
N THR A 184 -10.72 -13.23 -9.91
CA THR A 184 -12.14 -13.49 -9.64
C THR A 184 -13.00 -13.23 -10.87
N ASN A 185 -12.63 -12.21 -11.65
CA ASN A 185 -13.39 -11.65 -12.77
C ASN A 185 -12.66 -11.82 -14.12
N TRP A 186 -11.80 -12.84 -14.22
CA TRP A 186 -10.90 -13.11 -15.36
C TRP A 186 -11.55 -13.08 -16.75
N SER A 187 -12.82 -13.47 -16.85
CA SER A 187 -13.56 -13.54 -18.11
C SER A 187 -14.06 -12.18 -18.62
N ILE A 188 -13.99 -11.13 -17.80
CA ILE A 188 -14.58 -9.81 -18.09
C ILE A 188 -13.52 -8.83 -18.63
N TYR A 189 -12.25 -9.08 -18.33
CA TYR A 189 -11.14 -8.25 -18.79
C TYR A 189 -10.78 -8.54 -20.25
N THR A 190 -10.82 -7.50 -21.09
CA THR A 190 -10.54 -7.56 -22.53
C THR A 190 -9.11 -8.04 -22.83
N ASN A 191 -8.12 -7.58 -22.06
CA ASN A 191 -6.72 -7.99 -22.18
C ASN A 191 -6.14 -8.52 -20.85
N ARG A 192 -6.81 -9.54 -20.30
CA ARG A 192 -6.48 -10.19 -19.02
C ARG A 192 -5.01 -10.54 -18.80
N PHE A 193 -4.32 -11.05 -19.84
CA PHE A 193 -2.92 -11.44 -19.74
C PHE A 193 -2.00 -10.22 -19.67
N ALA A 194 -2.23 -9.19 -20.48
CA ALA A 194 -1.46 -7.95 -20.38
C ALA A 194 -1.72 -7.22 -19.06
N ALA A 195 -2.96 -7.21 -18.58
CA ALA A 195 -3.33 -6.61 -17.29
C ALA A 195 -2.59 -7.30 -16.12
N MET A 196 -2.63 -8.64 -16.09
CA MET A 196 -1.95 -9.44 -15.08
C MET A 196 -0.43 -9.26 -15.14
N LEU A 197 0.14 -9.33 -16.36
CA LEU A 197 1.57 -9.20 -16.56
C LEU A 197 2.06 -7.80 -16.16
N ASN A 198 1.34 -6.73 -16.52
CA ASN A 198 1.66 -5.37 -16.12
C ASN A 198 1.64 -5.20 -14.60
N LEU A 199 0.63 -5.74 -13.91
CA LEU A 199 0.58 -5.69 -12.43
C LEU A 199 1.77 -6.40 -11.80
N ILE A 200 2.09 -7.61 -12.29
CA ILE A 200 3.21 -8.41 -11.77
C ILE A 200 4.53 -7.69 -12.02
N ILE A 201 4.74 -7.13 -13.21
CA ILE A 201 5.94 -6.37 -13.55
C ILE A 201 6.07 -5.13 -12.67
N ILE A 202 4.98 -4.36 -12.50
CA ILE A 202 4.98 -3.17 -11.63
C ILE A 202 5.31 -3.57 -10.19
N ALA A 203 4.67 -4.61 -9.66
CA ALA A 203 4.96 -5.10 -8.30
C ALA A 203 6.41 -5.58 -8.17
N ALA A 204 6.92 -6.35 -9.14
CA ALA A 204 8.28 -6.87 -9.14
C ALA A 204 9.33 -5.76 -9.24
N ILE A 205 9.12 -4.75 -10.10
CA ILE A 205 10.01 -3.59 -10.21
C ILE A 205 10.05 -2.82 -8.89
N ASN A 206 8.89 -2.56 -8.27
CA ASN A 206 8.85 -1.83 -7.00
C ASN A 206 9.53 -2.62 -5.86
N LEU A 207 9.35 -3.94 -5.80
CA LEU A 207 10.06 -4.80 -4.85
C LEU A 207 11.58 -4.85 -5.14
N ALA A 208 11.99 -4.89 -6.41
CA ALA A 208 13.40 -4.84 -6.79
C ALA A 208 14.05 -3.50 -6.41
N LEU A 209 13.33 -2.39 -6.61
CA LEU A 209 13.76 -1.06 -6.12
C LEU A 209 13.82 -1.02 -4.59
N GLY A 210 13.00 -1.81 -3.90
CA GLY A 210 13.03 -1.87 -2.45
C GLY A 210 14.18 -2.65 -1.83
N ILE A 211 15.07 -3.22 -2.66
CA ILE A 211 16.38 -3.73 -2.22
C ILE A 211 17.34 -2.57 -1.89
N LEU A 212 17.04 -1.36 -2.37
CA LEU A 212 17.78 -0.16 -2.03
C LEU A 212 17.60 0.18 -0.54
N PRO A 213 18.64 0.72 0.12
CA PRO A 213 18.53 1.15 1.50
C PRO A 213 17.40 2.17 1.68
N HIS A 214 16.75 2.13 2.85
CA HIS A 214 15.61 2.97 3.24
C HIS A 214 14.23 2.59 2.67
N VAL A 215 14.11 1.50 1.91
CA VAL A 215 12.83 0.95 1.48
C VAL A 215 12.48 -0.29 2.28
N ASP A 216 11.22 -0.42 2.67
CA ASP A 216 10.72 -1.52 3.49
C ASP A 216 9.95 -2.54 2.62
N ASN A 217 10.67 -3.53 2.13
CA ASN A 217 10.07 -4.59 1.31
C ASN A 217 9.18 -5.55 2.09
N PHE A 218 9.41 -5.72 3.40
CA PHE A 218 8.50 -6.51 4.23
C PHE A 218 7.13 -5.83 4.35
N ALA A 219 7.10 -4.50 4.48
CA ALA A 219 5.84 -3.75 4.44
C ALA A 219 5.12 -3.90 3.09
N HIS A 220 5.84 -3.92 1.97
CA HIS A 220 5.26 -4.12 0.64
C HIS A 220 4.69 -5.53 0.48
N ILE A 221 5.44 -6.56 0.88
CA ILE A 221 5.01 -7.97 0.81
C ILE A 221 3.79 -8.20 1.71
N GLY A 222 3.85 -7.75 2.96
CA GLY A 222 2.76 -7.91 3.92
C GLY A 222 1.49 -7.17 3.49
N GLY A 223 1.66 -5.95 2.96
CA GLY A 223 0.56 -5.17 2.41
C GLY A 223 -0.08 -5.83 1.19
N PHE A 224 0.73 -6.28 0.22
CA PHE A 224 0.27 -7.00 -0.98
C PHE A 224 -0.49 -8.27 -0.62
N ALA A 225 0.07 -9.12 0.25
CA ALA A 225 -0.57 -10.36 0.67
C ALA A 225 -1.91 -10.11 1.37
N THR A 226 -1.95 -9.11 2.26
CA THR A 226 -3.19 -8.72 2.96
C THR A 226 -4.23 -8.20 1.97
N GLY A 227 -3.83 -7.33 1.04
CA GLY A 227 -4.74 -6.75 0.05
C GLY A 227 -5.25 -7.78 -0.95
N PHE A 228 -4.40 -8.72 -1.35
CA PHE A 228 -4.77 -9.87 -2.17
C PHE A 228 -5.87 -10.70 -1.48
N LEU A 229 -5.68 -11.09 -0.22
CA LEU A 229 -6.72 -11.83 0.49
C LEU A 229 -8.00 -11.00 0.69
N LEU A 230 -7.89 -9.72 1.06
CA LEU A 230 -9.04 -8.82 1.19
C LEU A 230 -9.78 -8.60 -0.13
N GLY A 231 -9.09 -8.66 -1.27
CA GLY A 231 -9.71 -8.58 -2.59
C GLY A 231 -10.76 -9.66 -2.81
N PHE A 232 -10.48 -10.91 -2.40
CA PHE A 232 -11.46 -12.00 -2.49
C PHE A 232 -12.67 -11.84 -1.55
N VAL A 233 -12.53 -11.02 -0.49
CA VAL A 233 -13.59 -10.77 0.49
C VAL A 233 -14.43 -9.56 0.08
N LEU A 234 -13.78 -8.44 -0.22
CA LEU A 234 -14.43 -7.14 -0.39
C LEU A 234 -14.75 -6.83 -1.85
N LEU A 235 -13.89 -7.21 -2.79
CA LEU A 235 -14.05 -6.86 -4.20
C LEU A 235 -14.88 -7.87 -5.00
N ILE A 236 -15.54 -8.82 -4.32
CA ILE A 236 -16.45 -9.78 -4.96
C ILE A 236 -17.60 -9.07 -5.68
N GLN A 237 -17.70 -9.27 -6.99
CA GLN A 237 -18.76 -8.75 -7.84
C GLN A 237 -19.81 -9.84 -8.13
N PRO A 238 -21.11 -9.48 -8.19
CA PRO A 238 -22.17 -10.41 -8.56
C PRO A 238 -22.07 -10.82 -10.03
N GLN A 239 -22.60 -12.00 -10.37
CA GLN A 239 -22.62 -12.49 -11.75
C GLN A 239 -23.50 -11.59 -12.65
N PHE A 240 -23.07 -11.36 -13.90
CA PHE A 240 -23.88 -10.64 -14.90
C PHE A 240 -25.28 -11.20 -15.06
N GLY A 241 -25.42 -12.52 -15.16
CA GLY A 241 -26.73 -13.19 -15.26
C GLY A 241 -27.61 -13.09 -14.01
N TRP A 242 -27.14 -12.48 -12.92
CA TRP A 242 -27.97 -12.07 -11.78
C TRP A 242 -28.47 -10.62 -11.92
N LEU A 243 -27.64 -9.72 -12.47
CA LEU A 243 -28.04 -8.33 -12.73
C LEU A 243 -29.13 -8.23 -13.81
N GLU A 244 -29.08 -9.08 -14.84
CA GLU A 244 -29.97 -9.02 -16.00
C GLU A 244 -31.26 -9.86 -15.84
N GLN A 245 -31.63 -10.28 -14.63
CA GLN A 245 -32.79 -11.17 -14.47
C GLN A 245 -34.10 -10.45 -14.83
N PRO A 246 -34.85 -10.95 -15.84
CA PRO A 246 -36.20 -10.46 -16.09
C PRO A 246 -37.12 -10.86 -14.93
N PHE A 247 -38.12 -10.01 -14.65
CA PHE A 247 -39.17 -10.31 -13.67
C PHE A 247 -39.78 -11.70 -13.95
N GLY A 248 -39.61 -12.63 -13.01
CA GLY A 248 -40.17 -14.00 -13.10
C GLY A 248 -39.20 -15.10 -13.58
N ALA A 249 -37.94 -14.79 -13.90
CA ALA A 249 -36.94 -15.82 -14.24
C ALA A 249 -36.43 -16.58 -12.99
N LYS A 250 -35.98 -17.83 -13.17
CA LYS A 250 -35.32 -18.61 -12.10
C LYS A 250 -34.10 -17.83 -11.59
N THR A 251 -34.04 -17.61 -10.28
CA THR A 251 -32.94 -16.91 -9.62
C THR A 251 -31.63 -17.68 -9.79
N LYS A 252 -30.74 -17.21 -10.68
CA LYS A 252 -29.33 -17.63 -10.65
C LYS A 252 -28.69 -17.15 -9.34
N SER A 253 -27.74 -17.91 -8.80
CA SER A 253 -26.99 -17.48 -7.61
C SER A 253 -26.26 -16.17 -7.87
N LYS A 254 -26.30 -15.25 -6.90
CA LYS A 254 -25.60 -13.95 -6.96
C LYS A 254 -24.09 -14.11 -7.18
N TYR A 255 -23.49 -15.16 -6.61
CA TYR A 255 -22.06 -15.46 -6.67
C TYR A 255 -21.80 -16.89 -7.17
N LYS A 256 -20.68 -17.11 -7.86
CA LYS A 256 -20.22 -18.45 -8.28
C LYS A 256 -19.65 -19.21 -7.08
N ALA A 257 -19.74 -20.54 -7.10
CA ALA A 257 -19.25 -21.38 -5.99
C ALA A 257 -17.77 -21.13 -5.65
N TYR A 258 -16.91 -20.97 -6.65
CA TYR A 258 -15.49 -20.67 -6.40
C TYR A 258 -15.29 -19.31 -5.72
N GLN A 259 -16.11 -18.29 -5.99
CA GLN A 259 -15.98 -16.99 -5.35
C GLN A 259 -16.30 -17.09 -3.85
N ILE A 260 -17.29 -17.91 -3.49
CA ILE A 260 -17.65 -18.19 -2.10
C ILE A 260 -16.54 -18.97 -1.39
N ILE A 261 -15.98 -20.00 -2.05
CA ILE A 261 -14.86 -20.78 -1.51
C ILE A 261 -13.64 -19.89 -1.26
N LEU A 262 -13.27 -19.06 -2.24
CA LEU A 262 -12.14 -18.13 -2.13
C LEU A 262 -12.36 -17.10 -1.02
N LEU A 263 -13.59 -16.60 -0.85
CA LEU A 263 -13.94 -15.69 0.23
C LEU A 263 -13.70 -16.32 1.61
N PHE A 264 -14.24 -17.52 1.85
CA PHE A 264 -14.06 -18.18 3.15
C PHE A 264 -12.59 -18.57 3.41
N ALA A 265 -11.91 -19.08 2.39
CA ALA A 265 -10.48 -19.38 2.47
C ALA A 265 -9.67 -18.12 2.82
N ALA A 266 -9.94 -17.00 2.14
CA ALA A 266 -9.26 -15.74 2.39
C ALA A 266 -9.54 -15.19 3.80
N LEU A 267 -10.78 -15.29 4.30
CA LEU A 267 -11.11 -14.88 5.67
C LEU A 267 -10.35 -15.71 6.72
N ILE A 268 -10.28 -17.03 6.54
CA ILE A 268 -9.54 -17.92 7.44
C ILE A 268 -8.05 -17.57 7.42
N LEU A 269 -7.47 -17.40 6.23
CA LEU A 269 -6.06 -17.06 6.08
C LEU A 269 -5.72 -15.67 6.66
N LEU A 270 -6.59 -14.67 6.47
CA LEU A 270 -6.42 -13.34 7.09
C LEU A 270 -6.47 -13.43 8.61
N ALA A 271 -7.48 -14.10 9.17
CA ALA A 271 -7.64 -14.23 10.61
C ALA A 271 -6.45 -14.97 11.24
N ALA A 272 -6.05 -16.10 10.65
CA ALA A 272 -4.89 -16.87 11.10
C ALA A 272 -3.59 -16.07 10.96
N GLY A 273 -3.37 -15.42 9.82
CA GLY A 273 -2.16 -14.64 9.54
C GLY A 273 -1.99 -13.47 10.50
N PHE A 274 -3.06 -12.69 10.74
CA PHE A 274 -3.02 -11.61 11.72
C PHE A 274 -2.86 -12.12 13.15
N ALA A 275 -3.56 -13.18 13.54
CA ALA A 275 -3.42 -13.76 14.87
C ALA A 275 -1.98 -14.22 15.13
N VAL A 276 -1.39 -14.99 14.21
CA VAL A 276 -0.01 -15.47 14.32
C VAL A 276 0.97 -14.30 14.30
N GLY A 277 0.84 -13.39 13.33
CA GLY A 277 1.74 -12.25 13.18
C GLY A 277 1.75 -11.33 14.41
N LEU A 278 0.57 -10.99 14.95
CA LEU A 278 0.48 -10.15 16.14
C LEU A 278 0.99 -10.86 17.39
N VAL A 279 0.70 -12.15 17.56
CA VAL A 279 1.25 -12.94 18.68
C VAL A 279 2.78 -12.96 18.61
N MET A 280 3.36 -13.17 17.43
CA MET A 280 4.81 -13.15 17.25
C MET A 280 5.40 -11.76 17.54
N VAL A 281 4.78 -10.68 17.03
CA VAL A 281 5.22 -9.29 17.30
C VAL A 281 5.24 -9.02 18.80
N PHE A 282 4.14 -9.28 19.51
CA PHE A 282 4.04 -8.95 20.94
C PHE A 282 4.80 -9.91 21.85
N ARG A 283 5.22 -11.08 21.34
CA ARG A 283 6.22 -11.94 22.00
C ARG A 283 7.66 -11.52 21.73
N GLY A 284 7.88 -10.59 20.81
CA GLY A 284 9.21 -10.13 20.41
C GLY A 284 9.96 -11.06 19.46
N GLU A 285 9.30 -12.07 18.91
CA GLU A 285 9.86 -13.12 18.03
C GLU A 285 10.45 -12.54 16.74
N ASN A 286 11.71 -12.86 16.43
CA ASN A 286 12.38 -12.38 15.23
C ASN A 286 12.09 -13.29 14.03
N GLY A 287 11.45 -12.73 13.00
CA GLY A 287 11.13 -13.47 11.78
C GLY A 287 12.36 -14.00 11.05
N ASN A 288 13.50 -13.31 11.18
CA ASN A 288 14.76 -13.74 10.56
C ASN A 288 15.31 -15.05 11.16
N ASP A 289 14.96 -15.38 12.41
CA ASP A 289 15.42 -16.61 13.06
C ASP A 289 14.83 -17.86 12.39
N HIS A 290 13.71 -17.68 11.68
CA HIS A 290 13.00 -18.73 10.94
C HIS A 290 13.34 -18.73 9.44
N CYS A 291 14.13 -17.77 8.96
CA CYS A 291 14.43 -17.59 7.54
C CYS A 291 15.79 -16.92 7.33
N GLY A 292 16.82 -17.73 7.09
CA GLY A 292 18.20 -17.26 6.92
C GLY A 292 18.50 -16.46 5.65
N TRP A 293 17.53 -16.26 4.74
CA TRP A 293 17.69 -15.43 3.53
C TRP A 293 16.80 -14.18 3.52
N CYS A 294 15.86 -14.08 4.47
CA CYS A 294 14.85 -13.02 4.48
C CYS A 294 15.48 -11.63 4.66
N HIS A 295 16.63 -11.51 5.34
CA HIS A 295 17.32 -10.22 5.49
C HIS A 295 17.73 -9.57 4.16
N TYR A 296 17.95 -10.37 3.11
CA TYR A 296 18.27 -9.87 1.76
C TYR A 296 17.06 -9.30 1.03
N LEU A 297 15.82 -9.57 1.49
CA LEU A 297 14.63 -9.01 0.87
C LEU A 297 14.56 -7.49 1.01
N THR A 298 15.11 -6.93 2.08
CA THR A 298 15.06 -5.48 2.34
C THR A 298 16.37 -4.77 2.00
N CYS A 299 17.51 -5.46 2.12
CA CYS A 299 18.78 -4.85 1.78
C CYS A 299 19.79 -5.93 1.36
N VAL A 300 20.34 -5.76 0.15
CA VAL A 300 21.49 -6.56 -0.32
C VAL A 300 22.76 -5.74 -0.11
N PRO A 301 23.74 -6.23 0.66
CA PRO A 301 24.98 -5.51 0.89
C PRO A 301 25.81 -5.46 -0.41
N THR A 302 26.38 -4.30 -0.73
CA THR A 302 27.24 -4.12 -1.91
C THR A 302 28.53 -3.38 -1.53
N SER A 303 29.45 -3.22 -2.48
CA SER A 303 30.65 -2.40 -2.27
C SER A 303 30.34 -0.93 -1.98
N SER A 304 29.12 -0.47 -2.32
CA SER A 304 28.71 0.93 -2.21
C SER A 304 27.88 1.23 -0.95
N TRP A 305 27.32 0.22 -0.27
CA TRP A 305 26.55 0.40 0.98
C TRP A 305 26.49 -0.87 1.84
N LYS A 306 26.34 -0.69 3.16
CA LYS A 306 26.17 -1.78 4.14
C LYS A 306 24.72 -1.85 4.62
N CYS A 307 24.27 -3.06 4.93
CA CYS A 307 22.94 -3.31 5.50
C CYS A 307 23.05 -3.48 7.01
N ASP A 308 22.44 -2.58 7.77
CA ASP A 308 22.37 -2.64 9.24
C ASP A 308 20.98 -3.14 9.67
N ASN A 309 20.63 -4.38 9.33
CA ASN A 309 19.37 -4.99 9.79
C ASN A 309 19.44 -5.37 11.28
#